data_AF-A0A3G8XZ07-F1
#
_entry.id   AF-A0A3G8XZ07-F1
#
_cell.length_a   1.000
_cell.length_b   1.000
_cell.length_c   1.000
_cell.angle_alpha   90.00
_cell.angle_beta   90.00
_cell.angle_gamma   90.00
#
_symmetry.space_group_name_H-M   'P 1'
#
loop_
_entity.id
_entity.type
_entity.pdbx_description
1 polymer ?
#
loop_
_entity_poly.entity_id
_entity_poly.type
_entity_poly.pdbx_seq_one_letter_code
_entity_poly.pdbx_strand_id
1 'polypeptide(L)'
;MKNFSFIVLLILLFSCGKKVSQERLVTEEDSSIPPYDTVAIDSFSNGATSVDVVRKIRMASQQFQDSLKQVKLKNEEEKILQKSKDDQLKAEKKAEENKKKAEASKDKNALKSGEEKKETSVTP
;
A
#
# COMPACT_ATOMS: atom_id res chain seq x y z
N MET A 1 -45.98 -29.39 93.38
CA MET A 1 -45.10 -29.41 92.19
C MET A 1 -45.88 -29.43 90.86
N LYS A 2 -47.10 -28.85 90.78
CA LYS A 2 -47.93 -28.88 89.54
C LYS A 2 -47.57 -27.73 88.58
N ASN A 3 -47.13 -26.60 89.14
CA ASN A 3 -46.83 -25.37 88.39
C ASN A 3 -45.44 -25.39 87.75
N PHE A 4 -44.54 -26.25 88.23
CA PHE A 4 -43.18 -26.38 87.70
C PHE A 4 -43.18 -26.97 86.29
N SER A 5 -44.13 -27.88 86.00
CA SER A 5 -44.26 -28.49 84.67
C SER A 5 -44.64 -27.47 83.59
N PHE A 6 -45.44 -26.46 83.94
CA PHE A 6 -45.81 -25.38 83.02
C PHE A 6 -44.64 -24.46 82.71
N ILE A 7 -43.78 -24.19 83.69
CA ILE A 7 -42.60 -23.33 83.53
C ILE A 7 -41.59 -23.98 82.58
N VAL A 8 -41.35 -25.29 82.73
CA VAL A 8 -40.47 -26.05 81.83
C VAL A 8 -41.01 -26.07 80.40
N LEU A 9 -42.33 -26.27 80.23
CA LEU A 9 -42.98 -26.23 78.92
C LEU A 9 -42.84 -24.85 78.25
N LEU A 10 -42.96 -23.76 79.02
CA LEU A 10 -42.81 -22.41 78.49
C LEU A 10 -41.38 -22.13 77.99
N ILE A 11 -40.37 -22.61 78.72
CA ILE A 11 -38.95 -22.44 78.35
C ILE A 11 -38.62 -23.22 77.07
N LEU A 12 -39.19 -24.42 76.89
CA LEU A 12 -39.06 -25.21 75.66
C LEU A 12 -39.65 -24.51 74.43
N LEU A 13 -40.75 -23.75 74.58
CA LEU A 13 -41.37 -23.01 73.48
C LEU A 13 -40.57 -21.76 73.07
N PHE A 14 -39.89 -21.09 74.01
CA PHE A 14 -39.02 -19.94 73.70
C PHE A 14 -37.62 -20.35 73.19
N SER A 15 -37.18 -21.59 73.42
CA SER A 15 -35.82 -22.04 73.08
C SER A 15 -35.64 -22.50 71.63
N CYS A 16 -36.67 -22.47 70.78
CA CYS A 16 -36.58 -22.77 69.34
C CYS A 16 -36.69 -21.52 68.47
N GLY A 17 -36.10 -20.41 68.92
CA GLY A 17 -36.03 -19.15 68.20
C GLY A 17 -34.62 -18.82 67.74
N LYS A 18 -33.97 -19.71 66.98
CA LYS A 18 -32.76 -19.33 66.23
C LYS A 18 -33.22 -18.43 65.08
N LYS A 19 -33.52 -17.17 65.41
CA LYS A 19 -33.51 -16.09 64.42
C LYS A 19 -32.05 -15.97 64.04
N VAL A 20 -31.66 -16.72 63.01
CA VAL A 20 -30.61 -16.29 62.10
C VAL A 20 -31.06 -14.89 61.74
N SER A 21 -30.43 -13.90 62.37
CA SER A 21 -30.46 -12.54 61.88
C SER A 21 -30.23 -12.70 60.41
N GLN A 22 -31.27 -12.41 59.64
CA GLN A 22 -31.19 -12.12 58.24
C GLN A 22 -30.17 -11.00 58.18
N GLU A 23 -28.89 -11.39 58.17
CA GLU A 23 -27.83 -10.69 57.48
C GLU A 23 -28.51 -10.46 56.16
N ARG A 24 -29.03 -9.25 56.05
CA ARG A 24 -29.46 -8.68 54.81
C ARG A 24 -28.19 -8.86 54.00
N LEU A 25 -28.13 -9.95 53.24
CA LEU A 25 -27.58 -9.94 51.91
C LEU A 25 -28.28 -8.72 51.32
N VAL A 26 -27.66 -7.57 51.56
CA VAL A 26 -27.17 -6.73 50.51
C VAL A 26 -26.49 -7.70 49.54
N THR A 27 -27.32 -8.45 48.80
CA THR A 27 -27.22 -8.42 47.36
C THR A 27 -27.32 -6.93 47.06
N GLU A 28 -26.19 -6.22 47.23
CA GLU A 28 -25.66 -5.44 46.14
C GLU A 28 -25.98 -6.32 44.95
N GLU A 29 -27.05 -5.99 44.24
CA GLU A 29 -27.08 -6.30 42.82
C GLU A 29 -25.94 -5.46 42.25
N ASP A 30 -24.72 -5.90 42.59
CA ASP A 30 -23.45 -5.37 42.19
C ASP A 30 -23.42 -5.78 40.73
N SER A 31 -24.01 -4.90 39.92
CA SER A 31 -23.68 -4.70 38.54
C SER A 31 -23.34 -6.01 37.84
N SER A 32 -24.36 -6.73 37.36
CA SER A 32 -24.19 -7.76 36.32
C SER A 32 -23.60 -7.19 35.01
N ILE A 33 -23.16 -5.93 35.00
CA ILE A 33 -22.35 -5.34 33.96
C ILE A 33 -20.91 -5.76 34.25
N PRO A 34 -20.30 -6.60 33.41
CA PRO A 34 -18.92 -6.97 33.57
C PRO A 34 -18.01 -5.73 33.55
N PRO A 35 -16.83 -5.76 34.19
CA PRO A 35 -15.88 -4.63 34.21
C PRO A 35 -15.17 -4.41 32.87
N TYR A 36 -15.67 -5.02 31.80
CA TYR A 36 -15.13 -4.95 30.46
C TYR A 36 -16.23 -4.58 29.48
N ASP A 37 -15.82 -3.87 28.44
CA ASP A 37 -16.73 -3.45 27.39
C ASP A 37 -17.32 -4.67 26.68
N THR A 38 -18.65 -4.75 26.62
CA THR A 38 -19.41 -5.79 25.91
C THR A 38 -19.87 -5.34 24.54
N VAL A 39 -19.47 -4.14 24.10
CA VAL A 39 -19.70 -3.69 22.73
C VAL A 39 -19.04 -4.67 21.78
N ALA A 40 -19.88 -5.33 20.97
CA ALA A 40 -19.43 -6.25 19.94
C ALA A 40 -18.66 -5.47 18.87
N ILE A 41 -17.33 -5.49 18.96
CA ILE A 41 -16.43 -5.03 17.92
C ILE A 41 -16.22 -6.22 16.97
N ASP A 42 -16.80 -6.13 15.78
CA ASP A 42 -16.55 -7.13 14.73
C ASP A 42 -15.05 -7.17 14.42
N SER A 43 -14.50 -8.35 14.16
CA SER A 43 -13.08 -8.55 13.85
C SER A 43 -12.63 -7.78 12.59
N PHE A 44 -13.57 -7.31 11.77
CA PHE A 44 -13.32 -6.49 10.58
C PHE A 44 -13.56 -5.00 10.79
N SER A 45 -14.03 -4.58 11.97
CA SER A 45 -14.30 -3.18 12.26
C SER A 45 -13.02 -2.38 12.53
N ASN A 46 -13.09 -1.07 12.32
CA ASN A 46 -11.95 -0.18 12.53
C ASN A 46 -11.45 -0.28 13.98
N GLY A 47 -10.19 -0.67 14.15
CA GLY A 47 -9.56 -0.83 15.46
C GLY A 47 -9.50 -2.27 15.97
N ALA A 48 -10.11 -3.25 15.29
CA ALA A 48 -10.00 -4.66 15.63
C ALA A 48 -8.62 -5.27 15.33
N THR A 49 -7.76 -4.56 14.60
CA THR A 49 -6.39 -4.96 14.29
C THR A 49 -5.40 -4.49 15.35
N SER A 50 -4.45 -5.34 15.73
CA SER A 50 -3.38 -4.97 16.65
C SER A 50 -2.48 -3.85 16.11
N VAL A 51 -1.94 -3.04 17.02
CA VAL A 51 -1.05 -1.91 16.69
C VAL A 51 0.15 -2.35 15.86
N ASP A 52 0.70 -3.53 16.14
CA ASP A 52 1.85 -4.07 15.40
C ASP A 52 1.49 -4.44 13.95
N VAL A 53 0.30 -4.99 13.72
CA VAL A 53 -0.18 -5.31 12.37
C VAL A 53 -0.39 -4.02 11.59
N VAL A 54 -1.03 -3.01 12.19
CA VAL A 54 -1.21 -1.69 11.57
C VAL A 54 0.13 -1.06 11.21
N ARG A 55 1.12 -1.14 12.11
CA ARG A 55 2.48 -0.64 11.86
C ARG A 55 3.14 -1.35 10.68
N LYS A 56 3.08 -2.69 10.64
CA LYS A 56 3.63 -3.49 9.53
C LYS A 56 2.99 -3.12 8.19
N ILE A 57 1.66 -3.01 8.15
CA ILE A 57 0.91 -2.60 6.96
C ILE A 57 1.36 -1.23 6.48
N ARG A 58 1.51 -0.26 7.40
CA ARG A 58 1.96 1.10 7.06
C ARG A 58 3.37 1.09 6.45
N MET A 59 4.31 0.36 7.05
CA MET A 59 5.68 0.26 6.53
C MET A 59 5.70 -0.40 5.14
N ALA A 60 4.97 -1.50 4.97
CA ALA A 60 4.87 -2.22 3.69
C ALA A 60 4.25 -1.33 2.60
N SER A 61 3.19 -0.57 2.93
CA SER A 61 2.56 0.35 1.99
C SER A 61 3.51 1.45 1.53
N GLN A 62 4.32 2.00 2.43
CA GLN A 62 5.32 3.02 2.08
C GLN A 62 6.39 2.45 1.15
N GLN A 63 6.96 1.30 1.50
CA GLN A 63 7.95 0.61 0.68
C GLN A 63 7.44 0.29 -0.72
N PHE A 64 6.19 -0.20 -0.83
CA PHE A 64 5.57 -0.48 -2.12
C PHE A 64 5.40 0.78 -2.97
N GLN A 65 4.91 1.88 -2.38
CA GLN A 65 4.78 3.15 -3.09
C GLN A 65 6.12 3.69 -3.58
N ASP A 66 7.17 3.58 -2.75
CA ASP A 66 8.50 4.02 -3.14
C ASP A 66 9.11 3.14 -4.23
N SER A 67 8.89 1.83 -4.17
CA SER A 67 9.25 0.91 -5.24
C SER A 67 8.58 1.29 -6.56
N LEU A 68 7.28 1.64 -6.55
CA LEU A 68 6.57 2.08 -7.74
C LEU A 68 7.14 3.40 -8.31
N LYS A 69 7.53 4.34 -7.45
CA LYS A 69 8.19 5.57 -7.90
C LYS A 69 9.53 5.28 -8.56
N GLN A 70 10.35 4.40 -7.98
CA GLN A 70 11.64 4.03 -8.56
C GLN A 70 11.48 3.38 -9.94
N VAL A 71 10.49 2.49 -10.10
CA VAL A 71 10.20 1.86 -11.40
C VAL A 71 9.78 2.92 -12.43
N LYS A 72 8.96 3.90 -12.04
CA LYS A 72 8.55 5.00 -12.94
C LYS A 72 9.75 5.83 -13.39
N LEU A 73 10.62 6.22 -12.46
CA LEU A 73 11.82 7.00 -12.78
C LEU A 73 12.74 6.27 -13.76
N LYS A 74 13.02 4.98 -13.52
CA LYS A 74 13.84 4.16 -14.44
C LYS A 74 13.22 4.08 -15.84
N ASN A 75 11.90 3.92 -15.92
CA ASN A 75 11.20 3.86 -17.20
C ASN A 75 11.27 5.20 -17.95
N GLU A 76 11.20 6.33 -17.25
CA GLU A 76 11.38 7.65 -17.84
C GLU A 76 12.81 7.86 -18.37
N GLU A 77 13.82 7.47 -17.59
CA GLU A 77 15.23 7.50 -18.02
C GLU A 77 15.47 6.65 -19.28
N GLU A 78 14.95 5.42 -19.29
CA GLU A 78 15.03 4.53 -20.45
C GLU A 78 14.35 5.12 -21.69
N LYS A 79 13.17 5.74 -21.53
CA LYS A 79 12.47 6.42 -22.63
C LYS A 79 13.27 7.59 -23.19
N ILE A 80 13.89 8.39 -22.33
CA ILE A 80 14.73 9.51 -22.78
C ILE A 80 15.94 8.99 -23.54
N LEU A 81 16.57 7.92 -23.05
CA LEU A 81 17.73 7.30 -23.67
C LEU A 81 17.39 6.59 -25.00
N GLN A 82 16.21 5.98 -25.11
CA GLN A 82 15.72 5.45 -26.39
C GLN A 82 15.45 6.56 -27.40
N LYS A 83 14.78 7.65 -26.98
CA LYS A 83 14.53 8.79 -27.88
C LYS A 83 15.83 9.41 -28.39
N SER A 84 16.84 9.59 -27.53
CA SER A 84 18.12 10.14 -27.96
C SER A 84 18.88 9.22 -28.92
N LYS A 85 18.83 7.90 -28.70
CA LYS A 85 19.38 6.90 -29.63
C LYS A 85 18.65 6.91 -30.98
N ASP A 86 17.33 6.96 -30.97
CA ASP A 86 16.51 7.00 -32.18
C ASP A 86 16.79 8.27 -33.00
N ASP A 87 16.95 9.41 -32.33
CA ASP A 87 17.28 10.68 -32.97
C ASP A 87 18.70 10.68 -33.56
N GLN A 88 19.68 10.09 -32.86
CA GLN A 88 21.04 9.89 -33.40
C GLN A 88 21.02 8.98 -34.64
N LEU A 89 20.33 7.84 -34.59
CA LEU A 89 20.21 6.93 -35.74
C LEU A 89 19.53 7.60 -36.94
N LYS A 90 18.51 8.44 -36.70
CA LYS A 90 17.88 9.23 -37.77
C LYS A 90 18.83 10.26 -38.36
N ALA A 91 19.64 10.93 -37.54
CA ALA A 91 20.63 11.89 -38.00
C ALA A 91 21.73 11.22 -38.84
N GLU A 92 22.25 10.08 -38.39
CA GLU A 92 23.24 9.29 -39.12
C GLU A 92 22.69 8.80 -40.47
N LYS A 93 21.48 8.25 -40.50
CA LYS A 93 20.83 7.83 -41.76
C LYS A 93 20.68 8.99 -42.75
N LYS A 94 20.27 10.17 -42.27
CA LYS A 94 20.17 11.38 -43.11
C LYS A 94 21.54 11.84 -43.61
N ALA A 95 22.57 11.79 -42.77
CA ALA A 95 23.93 12.15 -43.17
C ALA A 95 24.51 11.18 -44.22
N GLU A 96 24.26 9.88 -44.08
CA GLU A 96 24.68 8.87 -45.05
C GLU A 96 23.93 9.01 -46.39
N GLU A 97 22.62 9.27 -46.36
CA GLU A 97 21.83 9.53 -47.56
C GLU A 97 22.32 10.78 -48.30
N ASN A 98 22.63 11.85 -47.57
CA ASN A 98 23.18 13.08 -48.14
C ASN A 98 24.58 12.87 -48.73
N LYS A 99 25.44 12.07 -48.09
CA LYS A 99 26.75 11.67 -48.65
C LYS A 99 26.58 10.90 -49.96
N LYS A 100 25.71 9.90 -49.99
CA LYS A 100 25.43 9.11 -51.22
C LYS A 100 24.89 9.98 -52.35
N LYS A 101 24.02 10.95 -52.05
CA LYS A 101 23.52 11.92 -53.05
C LYS A 101 24.61 12.89 -53.53
N ALA A 102 25.52 13.31 -52.66
CA ALA A 102 26.65 14.18 -53.01
C ALA A 102 27.71 13.45 -53.87
N GLU A 103 27.96 12.16 -53.62
CA GLU A 103 28.86 11.34 -54.43
C GLU A 103 28.25 11.05 -55.82
N ALA A 104 26.97 10.66 -55.88
CA ALA A 104 26.28 10.41 -57.15
C ALA A 104 26.10 11.65 -58.04
N SER A 105 26.24 12.87 -57.48
CA SER A 105 26.19 14.12 -58.24
C SER A 105 27.58 14.58 -58.71
N LYS A 106 28.66 14.24 -57.98
CA LYS A 106 30.03 14.44 -58.46
C LYS A 106 30.36 13.59 -59.70
N ASP A 107 29.90 12.33 -59.72
CA ASP A 107 30.12 11.44 -60.87
C ASP A 107 29.40 11.93 -62.14
N LYS A 108 28.22 12.56 -61.99
CA LYS A 108 27.47 13.15 -63.11
C LYS A 108 28.10 14.45 -63.64
N ASN A 109 28.74 15.24 -62.78
CA ASN A 109 29.46 16.45 -63.22
C ASN A 109 30.82 16.13 -63.84
N ALA A 110 31.50 15.06 -63.41
CA ALA A 110 32.72 14.59 -64.07
C ALA A 110 32.44 14.10 -65.51
N LEU A 111 31.32 13.40 -65.73
CA LEU A 111 30.90 12.97 -67.07
C LEU A 111 30.57 14.15 -68.00
N LYS A 112 29.88 15.19 -67.51
CA LYS A 112 29.56 16.38 -68.31
C LYS A 112 30.77 17.26 -68.64
N SER A 113 31.77 17.33 -67.75
CA SER A 113 33.03 18.05 -68.04
C SER A 113 33.92 17.35 -69.08
N GLY A 114 33.67 16.06 -69.37
CA GLY A 114 34.35 15.30 -70.41
C GLY A 114 33.76 15.48 -71.83
N GLU A 115 32.48 15.83 -71.95
CA GLU A 115 31.82 16.07 -73.23
C GLU A 115 32.10 17.48 -73.77
N GLU A 116 32.17 18.50 -72.92
CA GLU A 116 32.37 19.90 -73.35
C GLU A 116 33.79 20.20 -73.87
N LYS A 117 34.77 19.33 -73.58
CA LYS A 117 36.15 19.45 -74.11
C LYS A 117 36.37 18.84 -75.50
N LYS A 118 35.39 18.11 -76.07
CA LYS A 118 35.52 17.56 -77.43
C LYS A 118 35.00 18.48 -78.53
N GLU A 119 34.29 19.56 -78.21
CA GLU A 119 33.60 20.37 -79.21
C GLU A 119 34.30 21.70 -79.56
N THR A 120 35.43 22.03 -78.93
CA THR A 120 36.17 23.29 -79.18
C THR A 120 37.50 23.14 -79.93
N SER A 121 37.83 21.97 -80.49
CA SER A 121 39.10 21.75 -81.21
C SER A 121 38.94 21.23 -82.65
N VAL A 122 38.04 21.79 -83.46
CA VAL A 122 38.10 21.77 -84.94
C VAL A 122 37.40 23.05 -85.41
N THR A 123 38.08 24.17 -85.66
CA THR A 123 38.56 24.75 -86.95
C THR A 123 38.72 26.28 -86.67
N PRO A 124 39.41 27.12 -87.47
CA PRO A 124 39.91 26.97 -88.84
C PRO A 124 41.40 26.63 -88.96
#